data_AF-A0A5P9HR61-F1
#
_entry.id   AF-A0A5P9HR61-F1
#
_cell.length_a   1.000
_cell.length_b   1.000
_cell.length_c   1.000
_cell.angle_alpha   90.00
_cell.angle_beta   90.00
_cell.angle_gamma   90.00
#
_symmetry.space_group_name_H-M   'P 1'
#
loop_
_entity.id
_entity.type
_entity.pdbx_description
1 polymer ?
#
loop_
_entity_poly.entity_id
_entity_poly.type
_entity_poly.pdbx_seq_one_letter_code
_entity_poly.pdbx_strand_id
1 'polypeptide(L)'
;MNGKEEMAMKINNIGSSKVNPYLNQMKQQQIQSQHQPKADQLEISSKAKEMQEQSQFAAARQEKVASLKISVENGTYKVDTKAVATKMMDHYFNN
;
A
#
# COMPACT_ATOMS: atom_id res chain seq x y z
N MET A 1 12.85 88.81 6.37
CA MET A 1 14.21 88.34 6.05
C MET A 1 14.63 87.46 7.22
N ASN A 2 15.04 86.20 7.15
CA ASN A 2 15.24 85.14 6.16
C ASN A 2 14.95 83.84 6.99
N GLY A 3 14.72 82.65 6.47
CA GLY A 3 14.92 82.10 5.16
C GLY A 3 14.09 80.82 5.04
N LYS A 4 13.96 80.38 3.79
CA LYS A 4 13.28 79.17 3.37
C LYS A 4 14.03 77.97 3.93
N GLU A 5 13.33 77.04 4.59
CA GLU A 5 13.77 75.66 4.65
C GLU A 5 12.65 74.77 4.15
N GLU A 6 13.05 73.90 3.24
CA GLU A 6 12.26 73.30 2.19
C GLU A 6 11.43 72.13 2.74
N MET A 7 10.21 72.00 2.22
CA MET A 7 9.38 70.83 2.47
C MET A 7 10.03 69.62 1.79
N ALA A 8 10.72 68.79 2.59
CA ALA A 8 11.30 67.54 2.12
C ALA A 8 10.21 66.62 1.57
N MET A 9 10.26 66.33 0.27
CA MET A 9 9.39 65.34 -0.37
C MET A 9 9.66 63.96 0.22
N LYS A 10 8.66 63.39 0.90
CA LYS A 10 8.63 61.98 1.29
C LYS A 10 8.41 61.11 0.06
N ILE A 11 9.50 60.68 -0.57
CA ILE A 11 9.44 59.73 -1.68
C ILE A 11 9.31 58.32 -1.09
N ASN A 12 8.10 57.77 -1.09
CA ASN A 12 7.90 56.34 -0.88
C ASN A 12 8.26 55.63 -2.19
N ASN A 13 9.43 54.99 -2.23
CA ASN A 13 9.81 54.12 -3.34
C ASN A 13 8.89 52.89 -3.33
N ILE A 14 7.74 52.98 -4.00
CA ILE A 14 6.92 51.82 -4.34
C ILE A 14 7.71 51.08 -5.40
N GLY A 15 8.68 50.27 -4.95
CA GLY A 15 9.52 49.46 -5.81
C GLY A 15 8.65 48.68 -6.78
N SER A 16 9.05 48.67 -8.04
CA SER A 16 8.40 47.93 -9.13
C SER A 16 7.90 46.59 -8.59
N SER A 17 6.57 46.40 -8.64
CA SER A 17 5.92 45.16 -8.23
C SER A 17 6.73 44.00 -8.81
N LYS A 18 7.28 43.14 -7.94
CA LYS A 18 8.18 42.03 -8.31
C LYS A 18 7.39 40.90 -9.00
N VAL A 19 6.68 41.24 -10.06
CA VAL A 19 5.96 40.29 -10.92
C VAL A 19 7.01 39.68 -11.84
N ASN A 20 7.81 38.78 -11.29
CA ASN A 20 8.86 38.11 -12.04
C ASN A 20 8.24 36.85 -12.66
N PRO A 21 7.96 36.81 -13.97
CA PRO A 21 7.14 35.76 -14.59
C PRO A 21 7.77 34.36 -14.45
N TYR A 22 9.10 34.29 -14.38
CA TYR A 22 9.84 33.04 -14.18
C TYR A 22 9.63 32.42 -12.80
N LEU A 23 9.49 33.23 -11.75
CA LEU A 23 9.20 32.76 -10.39
C LEU A 23 7.81 32.13 -10.29
N ASN A 24 6.85 32.65 -11.05
CA ASN A 24 5.49 32.11 -11.11
C ASN A 24 5.45 30.76 -11.85
N GLN A 25 6.30 30.58 -12.86
CA GLN A 25 6.39 29.34 -13.62
C GLN A 25 7.03 28.21 -12.79
N MET A 26 8.06 28.50 -11.99
CA MET A 26 8.61 27.53 -11.03
C MET A 26 7.60 27.12 -9.95
N LYS A 27 6.80 28.08 -9.44
CA LYS A 27 5.72 27.76 -8.48
C LYS A 27 4.65 26.85 -9.10
N GLN A 28 4.26 27.07 -10.35
CA GLN A 28 3.29 26.19 -11.04
C GLN A 28 3.82 24.77 -11.24
N GLN A 29 5.11 24.61 -11.57
CA GLN A 29 5.74 23.28 -11.71
C GLN A 29 5.82 22.52 -10.37
N GLN A 30 6.06 23.22 -9.25
CA GLN A 30 6.01 22.61 -7.91
C GLN A 30 4.61 22.12 -7.53
N ILE A 31 3.55 22.82 -7.94
CA ILE A 31 2.15 22.43 -7.68
C ILE A 31 1.76 21.19 -8.51
N GLN A 32 2.26 21.07 -9.73
CA GLN A 32 2.01 19.90 -10.59
C GLN A 32 2.69 18.63 -10.05
N SER A 33 3.80 18.77 -9.31
CA SER A 33 4.57 17.64 -8.74
C SER A 33 3.90 16.98 -7.52
N GLN A 34 2.85 17.59 -6.96
CA GLN A 34 2.13 17.08 -5.78
C GLN A 34 1.00 16.10 -6.14
N HIS A 35 0.63 15.99 -7.41
CA HIS A 35 -0.34 14.99 -7.86
C HIS A 35 0.38 13.67 -8.14
N GLN A 36 0.85 13.01 -7.09
CA GLN A 36 1.17 11.58 -7.17
C GLN A 36 -0.14 10.85 -7.50
N PRO A 37 -0.21 10.02 -8.55
CA PRO A 37 -1.40 9.22 -8.81
C PRO A 37 -1.67 8.37 -7.58
N LYS A 38 -2.90 8.45 -7.05
CA LYS A 38 -3.33 7.53 -5.99
C LYS A 38 -3.14 6.11 -6.50
N ALA A 39 -2.25 5.35 -5.87
CA ALA A 39 -2.12 3.94 -6.15
C ALA A 39 -3.39 3.22 -5.71
N ASP A 40 -3.84 2.25 -6.49
CA ASP A 40 -4.92 1.37 -6.09
C ASP A 40 -4.49 0.58 -4.84
N GLN A 41 -5.24 0.75 -3.75
CA GLN A 41 -5.01 0.04 -2.48
C GLN A 41 -6.10 -1.02 -2.30
N LEU A 42 -5.70 -2.29 -2.27
CA LEU A 42 -6.57 -3.41 -1.96
C LEU A 42 -6.41 -3.77 -0.48
N GLU A 43 -7.44 -3.50 0.33
CA GLU A 43 -7.51 -3.91 1.73
C GLU A 43 -8.18 -5.28 1.86
N ILE A 44 -7.55 -6.19 2.59
CA ILE A 44 -8.19 -7.47 2.95
C ILE A 44 -9.33 -7.17 3.92
N SER A 45 -10.56 -7.56 3.55
CA SER A 45 -11.75 -7.31 4.37
C SER A 45 -11.61 -7.93 5.77
N SER A 46 -12.23 -7.29 6.77
CA SER A 46 -12.29 -7.84 8.14
C SER A 46 -12.85 -9.25 8.15
N LYS A 47 -13.88 -9.51 7.33
CA LYS A 47 -14.47 -10.83 7.16
C LYS A 47 -13.49 -11.86 6.60
N ALA A 48 -12.66 -11.48 5.62
CA ALA A 48 -11.64 -12.37 5.07
C ALA A 48 -10.55 -12.70 6.11
N LYS A 49 -10.17 -11.73 6.96
CA LYS A 49 -9.25 -11.97 8.08
C LYS A 49 -9.83 -12.97 9.08
N GLU A 50 -11.10 -12.81 9.48
CA GLU A 50 -11.79 -13.78 10.34
C GLU A 50 -11.85 -15.18 9.73
N MET A 51 -12.08 -15.29 8.42
CA MET A 51 -12.08 -16.58 7.72
C MET A 51 -10.69 -17.22 7.64
N GLN A 52 -9.62 -16.42 7.58
CA GLN A 52 -8.24 -16.90 7.60
C GLN A 52 -7.84 -17.45 8.97
N GLU A 53 -8.51 -17.03 10.06
CA GLU A 53 -8.29 -17.53 11.42
C GLU A 53 -8.77 -18.98 11.67
N GLN A 54 -8.82 -19.82 10.62
CA GLN A 54 -8.91 -21.29 10.67
C GLN A 54 -7.73 -21.97 11.43
N SER A 55 -7.05 -21.27 12.34
CA SER A 55 -6.00 -21.78 13.22
C SER A 55 -6.47 -22.90 14.16
N GLN A 56 -7.79 -23.10 14.29
CA GLN A 56 -8.39 -24.08 15.20
C GLN A 56 -7.99 -25.54 14.90
N PHE A 57 -7.50 -25.85 13.70
CA PHE A 57 -7.11 -27.22 13.31
C PHE A 57 -5.60 -27.50 13.44
N ALA A 58 -4.82 -26.60 14.06
CA ALA A 58 -3.37 -26.73 14.12
C ALA A 58 -2.91 -28.02 14.82
N ALA A 59 -3.48 -28.36 15.98
CA ALA A 59 -3.10 -29.56 16.74
C ALA A 59 -3.44 -30.86 15.98
N ALA A 60 -4.68 -30.99 15.48
CA ALA A 60 -5.10 -32.15 14.70
C ALA A 60 -4.26 -32.32 13.41
N ARG A 61 -3.82 -31.21 12.80
CA ARG A 61 -2.90 -31.24 11.66
C ARG A 61 -1.52 -31.74 12.06
N GLN A 62 -0.99 -31.30 13.20
CA GLN A 62 0.32 -31.74 13.71
C GLN A 62 0.34 -33.25 13.96
N GLU A 63 -0.68 -33.79 14.64
CA GLU A 63 -0.81 -35.22 14.90
C GLU A 63 -0.87 -36.04 13.60
N LYS A 64 -1.69 -35.59 12.64
CA LYS A 64 -1.80 -36.23 11.32
C LYS A 64 -0.47 -36.22 10.56
N VAL A 65 0.28 -35.13 10.61
CA VAL A 65 1.60 -35.05 9.94
C VAL A 65 2.60 -35.97 10.62
N ALA A 66 2.61 -36.06 11.95
CA ALA A 66 3.50 -36.96 12.68
C ALA A 66 3.25 -38.44 12.33
N SER A 67 1.99 -38.87 12.29
CA SER A 67 1.65 -40.25 11.92
C SER A 67 2.01 -40.60 10.47
N LEU A 68 1.83 -39.65 9.55
CA LEU A 68 2.25 -39.80 8.16
C LEU A 68 3.76 -39.92 8.02
N LYS A 69 4.55 -39.11 8.75
CA LYS A 69 6.01 -39.20 8.74
C LYS A 69 6.49 -40.59 9.15
N ILE A 70 5.99 -41.11 10.27
CA ILE A 70 6.31 -42.46 10.76
C ILE A 70 5.99 -43.52 9.69
N SER A 71 4.83 -43.41 9.03
CA SER A 71 4.42 -44.36 8.00
C SER A 71 5.31 -44.31 6.75
N VAL A 72 5.79 -43.11 6.38
CA VAL A 72 6.71 -42.93 5.25
C VAL A 72 8.09 -43.49 5.58
N GLU A 73 8.64 -43.15 6.75
CA GLU A 73 9.95 -43.63 7.22
C GLU A 73 10.00 -45.16 7.32
N ASN A 74 8.92 -45.78 7.80
CA ASN A 74 8.81 -47.23 7.90
C ASN A 74 8.43 -47.92 6.58
N GLY A 75 8.23 -47.18 5.49
CA GLY A 75 7.86 -47.73 4.18
C GLY A 75 6.45 -48.33 4.11
N THR A 76 5.61 -48.10 5.12
CA THR A 76 4.23 -48.62 5.20
C THR A 76 3.21 -47.68 4.57
N TYR A 77 3.60 -46.45 4.23
CA TYR A 77 2.72 -45.51 3.54
C TYR A 77 2.30 -46.03 2.17
N LYS A 78 0.98 -46.10 1.94
CA LYS A 78 0.38 -46.49 0.66
C LYS A 78 -0.39 -45.31 0.08
N VAL A 79 -0.03 -44.95 -1.15
CA VAL A 79 -0.74 -43.92 -1.91
C VAL A 79 -2.07 -44.51 -2.39
N ASP A 80 -3.18 -43.88 -2.00
CA ASP A 80 -4.50 -44.17 -2.56
C ASP A 80 -4.73 -43.30 -3.79
N THR A 81 -4.53 -43.88 -4.97
CA THR A 81 -4.66 -43.18 -6.25
C THR A 81 -6.10 -42.73 -6.53
N LYS A 82 -7.09 -43.47 -6.06
CA LYS A 82 -8.51 -43.10 -6.21
C LYS A 82 -8.81 -41.88 -5.36
N ALA A 83 -8.38 -41.89 -4.09
CA ALA A 83 -8.56 -40.75 -3.20
C ALA A 83 -7.86 -39.49 -3.74
N VAL A 84 -6.66 -39.63 -4.31
CA VAL A 84 -5.94 -38.51 -4.95
C VAL A 84 -6.77 -37.94 -6.10
N ALA A 85 -7.21 -38.78 -7.05
CA ALA A 85 -8.00 -38.33 -8.19
C ALA A 85 -9.31 -37.64 -7.76
N THR A 86 -10.03 -38.23 -6.81
CA THR A 86 -11.26 -37.64 -6.25
C THR A 86 -10.97 -36.27 -5.62
N LYS A 87 -9.91 -36.16 -4.81
CA LYS A 87 -9.56 -34.87 -4.16
C LYS A 87 -9.14 -33.81 -5.16
N MET A 88 -8.44 -34.18 -6.23
CA MET A 88 -8.12 -33.25 -7.32
C MET A 88 -9.40 -32.76 -8.00
N MET A 89 -10.31 -33.68 -8.35
CA MET A 89 -11.57 -33.32 -8.99
C MET A 89 -12.38 -32.37 -8.09
N ASP A 90 -12.54 -32.72 -6.81
CA ASP A 90 -13.30 -31.93 -5.85
C ASP A 90 -12.73 -30.52 -5.68
N HIS A 91 -11.41 -30.40 -5.57
CA HIS A 91 -10.76 -29.11 -5.32
C HIS A 91 -10.90 -28.13 -6.49
N TYR A 92 -10.76 -28.62 -7.72
CA TYR A 92 -10.70 -27.76 -8.91
C TYR A 92 -12.04 -27.59 -9.63
N PHE A 93 -12.96 -28.55 -9.52
CA PHE A 93 -14.17 -28.57 -10.35
C PHE A 93 -15.48 -28.56 -9.55
N ASN A 94 -15.47 -28.91 -8.27
CA ASN A 94 -16.67 -28.98 -7.43
C ASN A 94 -16.73 -27.88 -6.36
N ASN A 95 -15.81 -26.90 -6.39
CA ASN A 95 -15.77 -25.73 -5.50
C ASN A 95 -16.31 -24.48 -6.20
#